data_AF-A0A7W1LNL3-F1
#
_entry.id   AF-A0A7W1LNL3-F1
#
_cell.length_a   1.000
_cell.length_b   1.000
_cell.length_c   1.000
_cell.angle_alpha   90.00
_cell.angle_beta   90.00
_cell.angle_gamma   90.00
#
_symmetry.space_group_name_H-M   'P 1'
#
loop_
_entity.id
_entity.type
_entity.pdbx_description
1 polymer ?
#
loop_
_entity_poly.entity_id
_entity_poly.type
_entity_poly.pdbx_seq_one_letter_code
_entity_poly.pdbx_strand_id
1 'polypeptide(L)'
;MHATRGADRDVLSIWRDELEDGFCVLSRAETIDAGLLGPVVTPAAAARIGDVVVLARGAGAVFDRRVDAARVRNLVGQHGSLTPAETYIPLLQYRADSWAGSRADPRVV
;
A
#
# COMPACT_ATOMS: atom_id res chain seq x y z
N MET A 1 1.53 11.72 3.82
CA MET A 1 1.69 12.73 4.91
C MET A 1 1.20 14.09 4.43
N HIS A 2 0.83 14.98 5.34
CA HIS A 2 0.49 16.38 4.99
C HIS A 2 1.64 17.31 5.37
N ALA A 3 2.03 18.16 4.43
CA ALA A 3 3.06 19.17 4.67
C ALA A 3 2.43 20.40 5.34
N THR A 4 3.24 21.16 6.09
CA THR A 4 2.85 22.53 6.43
C THR A 4 2.63 23.32 5.15
N ARG A 5 1.60 24.18 5.13
CA ARG A 5 1.23 24.97 3.96
C ARG A 5 2.45 25.69 3.35
N GLY A 6 2.72 25.38 2.07
CA GLY A 6 3.82 25.94 1.29
C GLY A 6 5.12 25.15 1.32
N ALA A 7 5.21 24.08 2.13
CA ALA A 7 6.41 23.25 2.25
C ALA A 7 6.32 21.92 1.47
N ASP A 8 5.23 21.68 0.74
CA ASP A 8 4.95 20.43 0.02
C ASP A 8 6.05 20.07 -0.99
N ARG A 9 6.55 21.05 -1.75
CA ARG A 9 7.62 20.83 -2.73
C ARG A 9 8.96 20.51 -2.09
N ASP A 10 9.30 21.20 -1.00
CA ASP A 10 10.55 20.98 -0.27
C ASP A 10 10.55 19.61 0.40
N VAL A 11 9.43 19.24 1.04
CA VAL A 11 9.25 17.91 1.63
C VAL A 11 9.33 16.84 0.56
N LEU A 12 8.68 17.02 -0.60
CA LEU A 12 8.76 16.08 -1.71
C LEU A 12 10.21 15.88 -2.19
N SER A 13 10.97 16.97 -2.36
CA SER A 13 12.38 16.90 -2.78
C SER A 13 13.23 16.15 -1.76
N ILE A 14 13.16 16.57 -0.49
CA ILE A 14 13.93 15.94 0.59
C ILE A 14 13.61 14.46 0.68
N TRP A 15 12.34 14.06 0.58
CA TRP A 15 11.98 12.65 0.68
C TRP A 15 12.43 11.82 -0.52
N ARG A 16 12.47 12.40 -1.72
CA ARG A 16 13.06 11.73 -2.89
C ARG A 16 14.55 11.52 -2.71
N ASP A 17 15.25 12.50 -2.16
CA ASP A 17 16.69 12.45 -1.94
C ASP A 17 17.06 11.49 -0.79
N GLU A 18 16.31 11.47 0.31
CA GLU A 18 16.62 10.65 1.49
C GLU A 18 16.22 9.17 1.32
N LEU A 19 15.16 8.88 0.57
CA LEU A 19 14.65 7.51 0.41
C LEU A 19 15.12 6.83 -0.87
N GLU A 20 15.62 7.61 -1.83
CA GLU A 20 16.21 7.18 -3.09
C GLU A 20 15.43 6.01 -3.74
N ASP A 21 16.13 4.94 -4.10
CA ASP A 21 15.56 3.78 -4.78
C ASP A 21 14.79 2.83 -3.85
N GLY A 22 14.89 3.01 -2.53
CA GLY A 22 14.19 2.19 -1.54
C GLY A 22 12.69 2.46 -1.48
N PHE A 23 12.23 3.58 -2.02
CA PHE A 23 10.82 3.97 -2.02
C PHE A 23 10.42 4.64 -3.34
N CYS A 24 9.14 4.52 -3.69
CA CYS A 24 8.52 5.40 -4.67
C CYS A 24 7.90 6.58 -3.93
N VAL A 25 8.37 7.80 -4.21
CA VAL A 25 7.92 9.03 -3.56
C VAL A 25 7.22 9.93 -4.57
N LEU A 26 5.93 10.15 -4.35
CA LEU A 26 5.02 10.86 -5.25
C LEU A 26 4.38 12.04 -4.52
N SER A 27 4.16 13.12 -5.26
CA SER A 27 3.21 14.16 -4.86
C SER A 27 1.78 13.62 -4.89
N ARG A 28 0.86 14.38 -4.29
CA ARG A 28 -0.58 14.15 -4.42
C ARG A 28 -1.02 14.05 -5.88
N ALA A 29 -0.58 14.99 -6.72
CA ALA A 29 -0.96 15.04 -8.13
C ALA A 29 -0.46 13.79 -8.87
N GLU A 30 0.83 13.46 -8.74
CA GLU A 30 1.41 12.28 -9.37
C GLU A 30 0.72 10.97 -8.90
N THR A 31 0.31 10.89 -7.63
CA THR A 31 -0.45 9.74 -7.10
C THR A 31 -1.80 9.58 -7.80
N ILE A 32 -2.50 10.69 -8.02
CA ILE A 32 -3.81 10.71 -8.71
C ILE A 32 -3.64 10.40 -10.19
N ASP A 33 -2.68 11.05 -10.85
CA ASP A 33 -2.41 10.92 -12.28
C ASP A 33 -1.95 9.49 -12.63
N ALA A 34 -1.22 8.83 -11.73
CA ALA A 34 -0.85 7.42 -11.86
C ALA A 34 -2.02 6.44 -11.64
N GLY A 35 -3.22 6.93 -11.27
CA GLY A 35 -4.41 6.11 -11.10
C GLY A 35 -4.38 5.17 -9.89
N LEU A 36 -3.49 5.42 -8.92
CA LEU A 36 -3.24 4.50 -7.80
C LEU A 36 -4.44 4.33 -6.86
N LEU A 37 -5.37 5.28 -6.88
CA LEU A 37 -6.57 5.28 -6.03
C LEU A 37 -7.85 5.02 -6.84
N GLY A 38 -7.70 4.47 -8.04
CA GLY A 38 -8.79 4.21 -8.97
C GLY A 38 -8.95 5.31 -10.02
N PRO A 39 -9.90 5.12 -10.97
CA PRO A 39 -10.03 5.96 -12.15
C PRO A 39 -10.61 7.35 -11.88
N VAL A 40 -11.27 7.54 -10.74
CA VAL A 40 -11.92 8.81 -10.37
C VAL A 40 -11.62 9.14 -8.92
N VAL A 41 -10.96 10.28 -8.71
CA VAL A 41 -10.71 10.83 -7.38
C VAL A 41 -11.58 12.07 -7.18
N THR A 42 -12.54 11.99 -6.26
CA THR A 42 -13.41 13.14 -5.94
C THR A 42 -12.63 14.22 -5.20
N PRO A 43 -13.07 15.50 -5.21
CA PRO A 43 -12.39 16.56 -4.45
C PRO A 43 -12.26 16.25 -2.95
N ALA A 44 -13.28 15.62 -2.36
CA ALA A 44 -13.26 15.21 -0.96
C ALA A 44 -12.26 14.07 -0.68
N ALA A 45 -12.09 13.13 -1.62
CA ALA A 45 -11.06 12.10 -1.52
C ALA A 45 -9.68 12.73 -1.72
N ALA A 46 -9.53 13.58 -2.74
CA ALA A 46 -8.31 14.30 -3.06
C ALA A 46 -7.78 15.00 -1.82
N ALA A 47 -8.61 15.73 -1.07
CA ALA A 47 -8.23 16.45 0.16
C ALA A 47 -7.62 15.57 1.27
N ARG A 48 -7.97 14.28 1.33
CA ARG A 48 -7.46 13.32 2.35
C ARG A 48 -6.16 12.62 1.95
N ILE A 49 -5.78 12.68 0.67
CA ILE A 49 -4.49 12.16 0.20
C ILE A 49 -3.39 13.03 0.82
N GLY A 50 -2.23 12.45 1.13
CA GLY A 50 -1.09 13.28 1.55
C GLY A 50 -0.62 14.22 0.45
N ASP A 51 0.05 15.31 0.83
CA ASP A 51 0.80 16.13 -0.13
C ASP A 51 1.97 15.33 -0.72
N VAL A 52 2.54 14.45 0.09
CA VAL A 52 3.53 13.44 -0.30
C VAL A 52 3.04 12.05 0.09
N VAL A 53 3.15 11.11 -0.84
CA VAL A 53 2.81 9.70 -0.72
C VAL A 53 4.08 8.89 -0.95
N VAL A 54 4.32 7.92 -0.07
CA VAL A 54 5.58 7.17 0.00
C VAL A 54 5.24 5.70 0.05
N LEU A 55 5.80 4.95 -0.88
CA LEU A 55 5.48 3.55 -1.13
C LEU A 55 6.77 2.75 -1.11
N ALA A 56 6.92 1.82 -0.16
CA ALA A 56 8.15 1.05 0.00
C ALA A 56 8.46 0.17 -1.21
N ARG A 57 9.74 0.06 -1.58
CA ARG A 57 10.23 -0.96 -2.50
C ARG A 57 10.97 -2.01 -1.68
N GLY A 58 10.34 -3.15 -1.42
CA GLY A 58 10.89 -4.21 -0.57
C GLY A 58 10.48 -4.08 0.90
N ALA A 59 11.40 -4.33 1.83
CA ALA A 59 11.10 -4.48 3.26
C ALA A 59 11.13 -3.17 4.09
N GLY A 60 11.05 -2.02 3.43
CA GLY A 60 11.09 -0.70 4.08
C GLY A 60 9.75 -0.31 4.70
N ALA A 61 9.79 0.51 5.76
CA ALA A 61 8.62 1.17 6.33
C ALA A 61 9.02 2.52 6.92
N VAL A 62 8.10 3.49 6.92
CA VAL A 62 8.32 4.82 7.48
C VAL A 62 7.36 5.05 8.64
N PHE A 63 7.89 5.51 9.77
CA PHE A 63 7.13 5.76 11.00
C PHE A 63 7.46 7.13 11.57
N ASP A 64 6.46 7.83 12.07
CA ASP A 64 6.63 8.99 12.93
C ASP A 64 6.65 8.55 14.39
N ARG A 65 7.86 8.47 14.96
CA ARG A 65 8.08 8.00 16.33
C ARG A 65 7.34 8.81 17.41
N ARG A 66 6.87 10.03 17.10
CA ARG A 66 6.12 10.88 18.02
C ARG A 66 4.66 10.44 18.18
N VAL A 67 4.08 9.78 17.18
CA VAL A 67 2.67 9.38 17.17
C VAL A 67 2.47 7.88 17.00
N ASP A 68 3.39 7.19 16.34
CA ASP A 68 3.29 5.75 16.12
C ASP A 68 3.73 4.96 17.36
N ALA A 69 2.83 4.13 17.87
CA ALA A 69 3.11 3.27 19.03
C ALA A 69 4.23 2.26 18.73
N ALA A 70 5.08 1.99 19.72
CA ALA A 70 6.20 1.04 19.57
C ALA A 70 5.74 -0.35 19.08
N ARG A 71 4.56 -0.80 19.51
CA ARG A 71 3.98 -2.08 19.07
C ARG A 71 3.78 -2.15 17.54
N VAL A 72 3.38 -1.06 16.90
CA VAL A 72 3.16 -1.02 15.44
C VAL A 72 4.49 -1.14 14.69
N ARG A 73 5.54 -0.48 15.20
CA ARG A 73 6.89 -0.54 14.63
C ARG A 73 7.55 -1.91 14.79
N ASN A 74 7.11 -2.70 15.75
CA ASN A 74 7.62 -4.05 16.04
C ASN A 74 6.84 -5.17 15.33
N LEU A 75 5.88 -4.84 14.46
CA LEU A 75 5.21 -5.84 13.64
C LEU A 75 6.21 -6.46 12.67
N VAL A 76 6.13 -7.78 12.51
CA VAL A 76 7.01 -8.56 11.62
C VAL A 76 6.74 -8.23 10.14
N GLY A 77 5.49 -7.90 9.80
CA GLY A 77 5.08 -7.58 8.43
C GLY A 77 4.29 -6.28 8.36
N GLN A 78 4.54 -5.54 7.28
CA GLN A 78 3.79 -4.35 6.86
C GLN A 78 3.44 -4.53 5.37
N HIS A 79 2.35 -3.91 4.93
CA HIS A 79 1.95 -3.89 3.53
C HIS A 79 1.28 -2.55 3.21
N GLY A 80 1.35 -2.14 1.95
CA GLY A 80 0.65 -0.94 1.48
C GLY A 80 1.26 -0.28 0.25
N SER A 81 2.29 -0.87 -0.34
CA SER A 81 2.90 -0.40 -1.58
C SER A 81 2.50 -1.28 -2.77
N LEU A 82 3.16 -1.05 -3.91
CA LEU A 82 2.76 -1.51 -5.24
C LEU A 82 3.59 -2.70 -5.74
N THR A 83 4.41 -3.29 -4.87
CA THR A 83 5.23 -4.44 -5.27
C THR A 83 4.36 -5.68 -5.48
N PRO A 84 4.77 -6.65 -6.33
CA PRO A 84 4.05 -7.92 -6.46
C PRO A 84 3.87 -8.64 -5.12
N ALA A 85 4.87 -8.57 -4.24
CA ALA A 85 4.82 -9.17 -2.90
C ALA A 85 3.71 -8.58 -2.00
N GLU A 86 3.30 -7.33 -2.25
CA GLU A 86 2.26 -6.65 -1.47
C GLU A 86 0.87 -6.66 -2.11
N THR A 87 0.80 -6.82 -3.43
CA THR A 87 -0.45 -6.65 -4.19
C THR A 87 -1.05 -7.97 -4.68
N TYR A 88 -0.27 -9.04 -4.79
CA TYR A 88 -0.77 -10.32 -5.29
C TYR A 88 -1.51 -11.08 -4.18
N ILE A 89 -2.84 -10.94 -4.18
CA ILE A 89 -3.74 -11.66 -3.28
C ILE A 89 -4.34 -12.87 -4.02
N PRO A 90 -4.12 -14.11 -3.56
CA PRO A 90 -4.67 -15.29 -4.22
C PRO A 90 -6.20 -15.30 -4.20
N LEU A 91 -6.82 -15.57 -5.35
CA LEU A 91 -8.25 -15.86 -5.46
C LEU A 91 -8.44 -17.38 -5.62
N LEU A 92 -9.01 -18.01 -4.60
CA LEU A 92 -9.43 -19.41 -4.67
C LEU A 92 -10.90 -19.47 -5.06
N GLN A 93 -11.21 -20.23 -6.10
CA GLN A 93 -12.57 -20.35 -6.65
C GLN A 93 -12.85 -21.83 -6.96
N TYR A 94 -14.03 -22.30 -6.55
CA TYR A 94 -14.51 -23.66 -6.78
C TYR A 94 -15.82 -23.62 -7.55
N ARG A 95 -15.99 -24.59 -8.46
CA ARG A 95 -17.15 -24.74 -9.33
C ARG A 95 -17.87 -26.05 -9.00
N ALA A 96 -19.05 -25.93 -8.40
CA ALA A 96 -19.82 -27.08 -7.88
C ALA A 96 -20.45 -27.97 -8.95
N ASP A 97 -20.49 -27.53 -10.21
CA ASP A 97 -20.98 -28.27 -11.37
C ASP A 97 -20.06 -29.43 -11.79
N SER A 98 -18.93 -29.62 -11.12
CA SER A 98 -18.02 -30.77 -11.29
C SER A 98 -18.20 -31.88 -10.25
N TRP A 99 -19.07 -31.71 -9.24
CA TRP A 99 -19.38 -32.78 -8.28
C TRP A 99 -20.50 -33.69 -8.80
N ALA A 100 -20.19 -34.52 -9.79
CA ALA A 100 -20.94 -35.76 -10.01
C ALA A 100 -20.43 -36.75 -8.97
N GLY A 101 -21.17 -36.90 -7.85
CA GLY A 101 -20.73 -37.59 -6.65
C GLY A 101 -19.89 -38.86 -6.87
N SER A 102 -18.57 -38.73 -6.74
CA SER A 102 -17.72 -39.86 -6.37
C SER A 102 -17.76 -39.95 -4.85
N ARG A 103 -18.35 -41.04 -4.36
CA ARG A 103 -18.40 -41.44 -2.95
C ARG A 103 -17.11 -41.07 -2.21
N ALA A 104 -17.26 -40.41 -1.07
CA ALA A 104 -16.16 -40.18 -0.13
C ALA A 104 -15.55 -41.53 0.30
N ASP A 105 -14.23 -41.65 0.14
CA ASP A 105 -13.41 -42.65 0.83
C ASP A 105 -13.21 -42.19 2.29
N PRO A 106 -13.70 -42.91 3.30
CA PRO A 106 -13.68 -42.46 4.70
C PRO A 106 -12.36 -42.79 5.40
N ARG A 107 -11.20 -42.53 4.77
CA ARG A 107 -9.89 -42.78 5.38
C ARG A 107 -8.85 -41.72 5.04
N VAL A 108 -8.93 -40.57 5.72
CA VAL A 108 -7.72 -39.88 6.22
C VAL A 108 -8.04 -39.34 7.60
N VAL A 109 -7.18 -39.71 8.55
CA VAL A 109 -7.20 -39.46 9.99
C VAL A 109 -6.91 -38.00 10.31
#